data_AF-A0A1G5BUI2-F1
#
_entry.id   AF-A0A1G5BUI2-F1
#
_cell.length_a   1.000
_cell.length_b   1.000
_cell.length_c   1.000
_cell.angle_alpha   90.00
_cell.angle_beta   90.00
_cell.angle_gamma   90.00
#
_symmetry.space_group_name_H-M   'P 1'
#
loop_
_entity.id
_entity.type
_entity.pdbx_description
1 polymer ?
#
loop_
_entity_poly.entity_id
_entity_poly.type
_entity_poly.pdbx_seq_one_letter_code
_entity_poly.pdbx_strand_id
1 'polypeptide(L)'
;MQSSRRDSHFDLPDQLRELRARLTDLLAGLNRGMFFFSRQNKTIWIKVKISQYIYALLIAGAAFHTPLHASDLMEIYREALEQDAQYSAARAAHQAAQEKLPQGRAGLLPTITLGAVRRRQYIDVGTTTGVGGIQNNPAPVTIDPSSVTLTATQPLYRKENFVIYEQSKIQVAQADSQFIIAAQELILRVAQAYFDILLALINLEVAEAQKKAIGEQLAQAKRNFQVGTVTIVDTHEAQARFDLSLSQEIVARNDLEVRKRALQQIIGRLPDNLVRPNENSANSADLFNLKYANMQDWISVAEQNNLAMKVQQSVYEIAKQEVERAKAGHYPTVDLVALYSDQKGVGGAVTGRPIDLTTKEIGIQLNFPIFQGFAVQSRVREALATQEKVFQDLNNTRRNSVLQVSQQYLNVTNGIAQMKALRQAVTSSQSQVDSTKLGQEVGVRTEVDVLNAQQLHYSARRDLAQARYNFLMSRLRLEAEAGELDEEDLRQINDILVSKSTVGVSSSNGRDPSSVSHVQ
;
A
#
# COMPACT_ATOMS: atom_id res chain seq x y z
N MET A 1 8.82 32.36 -81.68
CA MET A 1 9.47 31.14 -82.23
C MET A 1 9.47 30.07 -81.15
N GLN A 2 9.28 28.82 -81.59
CA GLN A 2 8.91 27.58 -80.90
C GLN A 2 9.74 27.09 -79.68
N SER A 3 9.11 26.14 -78.98
CA SER A 3 9.67 25.00 -78.21
C SER A 3 9.93 25.28 -76.71
N SER A 4 9.69 24.38 -75.76
CA SER A 4 9.12 23.03 -75.73
C SER A 4 8.68 22.72 -74.29
N ARG A 5 7.56 22.02 -74.16
CA ARG A 5 7.13 21.26 -72.96
C ARG A 5 8.23 20.34 -72.43
N ARG A 6 8.28 20.19 -71.10
CA ARG A 6 8.39 18.88 -70.43
C ARG A 6 7.86 18.98 -69.00
N ASP A 7 6.71 18.35 -68.79
CA ASP A 7 6.10 18.04 -67.50
C ASP A 7 6.92 16.96 -66.77
N SER A 8 7.09 17.09 -65.46
CA SER A 8 7.44 15.99 -64.57
C SER A 8 6.46 15.97 -63.40
N HIS A 9 5.49 15.07 -63.50
CA HIS A 9 4.58 14.65 -62.45
C HIS A 9 5.37 14.20 -61.21
N PHE A 10 4.99 14.70 -60.04
CA PHE A 10 5.34 14.10 -58.76
C PHE A 10 4.04 13.53 -58.18
N ASP A 11 3.90 12.20 -58.23
CA ASP A 11 2.78 11.47 -57.67
C ASP A 11 2.85 11.49 -56.13
N LEU A 12 1.75 11.90 -55.51
CA LEU A 12 1.55 11.84 -54.05
C LEU A 12 0.99 10.45 -53.68
N PRO A 13 1.40 9.84 -52.55
CA PRO A 13 0.91 8.51 -52.16
C PRO A 13 -0.60 8.47 -51.93
N ASP A 14 -1.26 7.43 -52.46
CA ASP A 14 -2.72 7.20 -52.37
C ASP A 14 -3.31 7.22 -50.94
N GLN A 15 -2.48 6.98 -49.93
CA GLN A 15 -2.90 7.01 -48.52
C GLN A 15 -3.29 8.41 -48.02
N LEU A 16 -2.83 9.49 -48.67
CA LEU A 16 -3.21 10.86 -48.30
C LEU A 16 -4.55 11.31 -48.94
N ARG A 17 -5.00 10.67 -50.02
CA ARG A 17 -6.34 10.91 -50.60
C ARG A 17 -7.43 10.26 -49.78
N GLU A 18 -7.17 9.06 -49.25
CA GLU A 18 -8.14 8.34 -48.42
C GLU A 18 -8.37 9.02 -47.05
N LEU A 19 -7.32 9.63 -46.48
CA LEU A 19 -7.43 10.38 -45.22
C LEU A 19 -8.26 11.67 -45.37
N ARG A 20 -8.16 12.33 -46.52
CA ARG A 20 -8.92 13.56 -46.82
C ARG A 20 -10.40 13.27 -47.03
N ALA A 21 -10.74 12.15 -47.67
CA ALA A 21 -12.13 11.72 -47.89
C ALA A 21 -12.83 11.32 -46.57
N ARG A 22 -12.13 10.61 -45.68
CA ARG A 22 -12.68 10.21 -44.36
C ARG A 22 -12.85 11.39 -43.40
N LEU A 23 -12.02 12.43 -43.49
CA LEU A 23 -12.16 13.65 -42.69
C LEU A 23 -13.32 14.54 -43.15
N THR A 24 -13.65 14.54 -44.45
CA THR A 24 -14.81 15.28 -44.97
C THR A 24 -16.16 14.63 -44.61
N ASP A 25 -16.24 13.30 -44.54
CA ASP A 25 -17.46 12.60 -44.13
C ASP A 25 -17.71 12.70 -42.61
N LEU A 26 -16.65 12.74 -41.80
CA LEU A 26 -16.77 12.84 -40.34
C LEU A 26 -17.20 14.25 -39.88
N LEU A 27 -16.90 15.29 -40.68
CA LEU A 27 -17.34 16.67 -40.45
C LEU A 27 -18.74 16.98 -41.02
N ALA A 28 -19.27 16.13 -41.92
CA ALA A 28 -20.63 16.25 -42.44
C ALA A 28 -21.70 15.59 -41.52
N GLY A 29 -21.30 14.72 -40.58
CA GLY A 29 -22.20 14.00 -39.68
C GLY A 29 -22.63 14.74 -38.40
N LEU A 30 -22.04 15.89 -38.09
CA LEU A 30 -22.22 16.57 -36.80
C LEU A 30 -23.20 17.75 -36.82
N ASN A 31 -23.91 18.00 -37.93
CA ASN A 31 -24.81 19.15 -38.04
C ASN A 31 -26.18 18.82 -38.68
N ARG A 32 -26.87 17.81 -38.15
CA ARG A 32 -28.31 17.61 -38.38
C ARG A 32 -29.01 17.09 -37.13
N GLY A 33 -29.74 17.97 -36.45
CA GLY A 33 -30.64 17.54 -35.37
C GLY A 33 -31.16 18.67 -34.50
N MET A 34 -31.79 19.70 -35.06
CA MET A 34 -32.62 20.60 -34.26
C MET A 34 -33.78 21.20 -35.08
N PHE A 35 -34.99 21.09 -34.50
CA PHE A 35 -36.30 21.65 -34.88
C PHE A 35 -37.13 20.95 -35.99
N PHE A 36 -38.24 20.28 -35.63
CA PHE A 36 -39.62 20.83 -35.68
C PHE A 36 -40.72 19.79 -35.31
N PHE A 37 -41.77 20.31 -34.66
CA PHE A 37 -43.16 19.82 -34.42
C PHE A 37 -43.71 18.58 -35.17
N SER A 38 -44.45 17.69 -34.49
CA SER A 38 -45.93 17.78 -34.33
C SER A 38 -46.57 16.48 -33.81
N ARG A 39 -47.73 16.64 -33.14
CA ARG A 39 -48.70 15.62 -32.71
C ARG A 39 -49.04 14.58 -33.80
N GLN A 40 -49.17 13.31 -33.41
CA GLN A 40 -50.36 12.46 -33.66
C GLN A 40 -50.25 11.10 -32.94
N ASN A 41 -51.34 10.73 -32.26
CA ASN A 41 -51.59 9.45 -31.60
C ASN A 41 -51.44 8.25 -32.55
N LYS A 42 -50.84 7.15 -32.08
CA LYS A 42 -51.39 5.79 -32.23
C LYS A 42 -50.63 4.80 -31.34
N THR A 43 -51.30 4.37 -30.29
CA THR A 43 -50.96 3.23 -29.44
C THR A 43 -51.01 1.94 -30.25
N ILE A 44 -49.87 1.24 -30.37
CA ILE A 44 -49.78 -0.12 -30.88
C ILE A 44 -49.37 -1.01 -29.71
N TRP A 45 -50.30 -1.88 -29.30
CA TRP A 45 -50.08 -2.90 -28.28
C TRP A 45 -49.25 -4.05 -28.87
N ILE A 46 -47.96 -4.11 -28.55
CA ILE A 46 -47.16 -5.32 -28.76
C ILE A 46 -47.28 -6.16 -27.48
N LYS A 47 -48.06 -7.25 -27.54
CA LYS A 47 -48.02 -8.30 -26.52
C LYS A 47 -46.66 -9.01 -26.61
N VAL A 48 -45.68 -8.54 -25.84
CA VAL A 48 -44.44 -9.28 -25.61
C VAL A 48 -44.75 -10.40 -24.62
N LYS A 49 -44.78 -11.65 -25.09
CA LYS A 49 -44.69 -12.83 -24.22
C LYS A 49 -43.32 -12.79 -23.54
N ILE A 50 -43.28 -12.26 -22.33
CA ILE A 50 -42.10 -12.32 -21.46
C ILE A 50 -41.89 -13.80 -21.11
N SER A 51 -40.81 -14.32 -21.67
CA SER A 51 -40.46 -15.72 -21.70
C SER A 51 -40.12 -16.24 -20.29
N GLN A 52 -40.61 -17.43 -19.95
CA GLN A 52 -40.42 -18.12 -18.67
C GLN A 52 -38.94 -18.30 -18.28
N TYR A 53 -38.04 -18.12 -19.24
CA TYR A 53 -36.59 -18.15 -19.06
C TYR A 53 -36.04 -16.94 -18.28
N ILE A 54 -36.72 -15.78 -18.24
CA ILE A 54 -36.26 -14.63 -17.44
C ILE A 54 -36.46 -14.87 -15.93
N TYR A 55 -37.54 -15.56 -15.55
CA TYR A 55 -37.72 -16.02 -14.16
C TYR A 55 -36.72 -17.12 -13.80
N ALA A 56 -36.39 -18.03 -14.72
CA ALA A 56 -35.34 -19.03 -14.49
C ALA A 56 -33.94 -18.41 -14.35
N LEU A 57 -33.64 -17.32 -15.06
CA LEU A 57 -32.36 -16.60 -14.94
C LEU A 57 -32.28 -15.76 -13.66
N LEU A 58 -33.41 -15.21 -13.17
CA LEU A 58 -33.50 -14.54 -11.87
C LEU A 58 -33.44 -15.51 -10.69
N ILE A 59 -33.97 -16.73 -10.82
CA ILE A 59 -33.89 -17.78 -9.80
C ILE A 59 -32.50 -18.46 -9.80
N ALA A 60 -31.87 -18.61 -10.97
CA ALA A 60 -30.48 -19.09 -11.06
C ALA A 60 -29.45 -18.07 -10.56
N GLY A 61 -29.70 -16.77 -10.73
CA GLY A 61 -28.90 -15.71 -10.10
C GLY A 61 -29.01 -15.70 -8.57
N ALA A 62 -30.12 -16.19 -8.02
CA ALA A 62 -30.31 -16.38 -6.58
C ALA A 62 -29.71 -17.70 -6.04
N ALA A 63 -29.06 -18.53 -6.87
CA ALA A 63 -28.36 -19.73 -6.42
C ALA A 63 -26.83 -19.52 -6.27
N PHE A 64 -26.31 -18.35 -6.67
CA PHE A 64 -24.92 -17.94 -6.41
C PHE A 64 -24.80 -17.03 -5.18
N HIS A 65 -25.50 -17.39 -4.10
CA HIS A 65 -25.07 -17.01 -2.77
C HIS A 65 -24.03 -18.11 -2.43
N THR A 66 -22.72 -17.88 -2.55
CA THR A 66 -22.13 -17.05 -1.51
C THR A 66 -22.48 -17.66 -0.15
N PRO A 67 -22.16 -18.94 0.16
CA PRO A 67 -22.39 -19.41 1.52
C PRO A 67 -21.72 -18.41 2.44
N LEU A 68 -22.51 -17.87 3.38
CA LEU A 68 -22.13 -16.86 4.36
C LEU A 68 -21.12 -17.50 5.32
N HIS A 69 -19.93 -17.81 4.82
CA HIS A 69 -18.82 -18.28 5.62
C HIS A 69 -18.31 -17.06 6.38
N ALA A 70 -18.17 -17.23 7.69
CA ALA A 70 -17.50 -16.23 8.49
C ALA A 70 -16.12 -15.99 7.88
N SER A 71 -15.76 -14.73 7.66
CA SER A 71 -14.50 -14.40 6.99
C SER A 71 -13.33 -14.73 7.91
N ASP A 72 -12.40 -15.52 7.38
CA ASP A 72 -11.20 -15.94 8.07
C ASP A 72 -10.08 -14.89 7.91
N LEU A 73 -9.05 -14.96 8.76
CA LEU A 73 -7.94 -13.99 8.74
C LEU A 73 -7.24 -13.96 7.37
N MET A 74 -7.04 -15.12 6.74
CA MET A 74 -6.45 -15.22 5.40
C MET A 74 -7.34 -14.67 4.29
N GLU A 75 -8.65 -14.79 4.41
CA GLU A 75 -9.59 -14.22 3.44
C GLU A 75 -9.54 -12.70 3.48
N ILE A 76 -9.56 -12.12 4.69
CA ILE A 76 -9.44 -10.68 4.90
C ILE A 76 -8.10 -10.15 4.41
N TYR A 77 -7.01 -10.89 4.61
CA TYR A 77 -5.70 -10.53 4.07
C TYR A 77 -5.69 -10.50 2.54
N ARG A 78 -6.30 -11.49 1.88
CA ARG A 78 -6.40 -11.51 0.40
C ARG A 78 -7.22 -10.34 -0.13
N GLU A 79 -8.32 -9.99 0.52
CA GLU A 79 -9.08 -8.79 0.17
C GLU A 79 -8.26 -7.51 0.37
N ALA A 80 -7.50 -7.43 1.46
CA ALA A 80 -6.64 -6.29 1.76
C ALA A 80 -5.52 -6.12 0.71
N LEU A 81 -4.98 -7.21 0.14
CA LEU A 81 -3.98 -7.15 -0.93
C LEU A 81 -4.47 -6.44 -2.20
N GLU A 82 -5.79 -6.46 -2.44
CA GLU A 82 -6.41 -5.83 -3.60
C GLU A 82 -6.96 -4.44 -3.30
N GLN A 83 -7.48 -4.20 -2.09
CA GLN A 83 -8.24 -3.00 -1.75
C GLN A 83 -7.45 -1.98 -0.91
N ASP A 84 -6.39 -2.38 -0.20
CA ASP A 84 -5.70 -1.47 0.71
C ASP A 84 -4.94 -0.38 -0.05
N ALA A 85 -5.29 0.88 0.26
CA ALA A 85 -4.73 2.04 -0.40
C ALA A 85 -3.25 2.27 -0.09
N GLN A 86 -2.80 1.95 1.13
CA GLN A 86 -1.39 2.14 1.53
C GLN A 86 -0.48 1.15 0.79
N TYR A 87 -0.88 -0.12 0.70
CA TYR A 87 -0.16 -1.14 -0.04
C TYR A 87 -0.18 -0.89 -1.55
N SER A 88 -1.33 -0.46 -2.11
CA SER A 88 -1.42 -0.06 -3.51
C SER A 88 -0.53 1.14 -3.84
N ALA A 89 -0.44 2.13 -2.94
CA ALA A 89 0.47 3.25 -3.09
C ALA A 89 1.95 2.79 -3.04
N ALA A 90 2.30 1.88 -2.13
CA ALA A 90 3.64 1.30 -2.07
C ALA A 90 4.00 0.50 -3.33
N ARG A 91 3.04 -0.24 -3.92
CA ARG A 91 3.21 -0.94 -5.20
C ARG A 91 3.49 0.04 -6.34
N ALA A 92 2.72 1.14 -6.43
CA ALA A 92 2.95 2.16 -7.44
C ALA A 92 4.31 2.88 -7.24
N ALA A 93 4.70 3.14 -6.00
CA ALA A 93 6.02 3.71 -5.68
C ALA A 93 7.16 2.77 -6.07
N HIS A 94 7.01 1.46 -5.82
CA HIS A 94 7.94 0.42 -6.24
C HIS A 94 8.09 0.39 -7.77
N GLN A 95 6.98 0.36 -8.51
CA GLN A 95 6.99 0.43 -9.98
C GLN A 95 7.68 1.69 -10.50
N ALA A 96 7.39 2.86 -9.90
CA ALA A 96 8.06 4.11 -10.26
C ALA A 96 9.57 4.09 -9.96
N ALA A 97 9.99 3.37 -8.91
CA ALA A 97 11.39 3.19 -8.58
C ALA A 97 12.11 2.25 -9.56
N GLN A 98 11.44 1.23 -10.11
CA GLN A 98 12.00 0.36 -11.15
C GLN A 98 12.46 1.17 -12.39
N GLU A 99 11.73 2.24 -12.72
CA GLU A 99 12.08 3.15 -13.83
C GLU A 99 13.35 3.97 -13.58
N LYS A 100 13.91 3.99 -12.36
CA LYS A 100 15.19 4.64 -12.07
C LYS A 100 16.35 3.98 -12.79
N LEU A 101 16.33 2.66 -12.97
CA LEU A 101 17.41 1.95 -13.65
C LEU A 101 17.49 2.31 -15.15
N PRO A 102 16.39 2.28 -15.93
CA PRO A 102 16.37 2.83 -17.29
C PRO A 102 16.82 4.29 -17.36
N GLN A 103 16.36 5.14 -16.43
CA GLN A 103 16.77 6.55 -16.36
C GLN A 103 18.28 6.71 -16.12
N GLY A 104 18.85 5.93 -15.21
CA GLY A 104 20.29 5.90 -14.95
C GLY A 104 21.09 5.42 -16.16
N ARG A 105 20.56 4.42 -16.89
CA ARG A 105 21.17 3.90 -18.13
C ARG A 105 21.08 4.92 -19.28
N ALA A 106 20.05 5.75 -19.33
CA ALA A 106 19.85 6.73 -20.41
C ALA A 106 21.03 7.70 -20.53
N GLY A 107 21.70 8.02 -19.42
CA GLY A 107 22.92 8.84 -19.44
C GLY A 107 24.11 8.20 -20.18
N LEU A 108 24.08 6.89 -20.46
CA LEU A 108 25.12 6.19 -21.22
C LEU A 108 24.77 6.02 -22.71
N LEU A 109 23.55 6.41 -23.10
CA LEU A 109 23.03 6.25 -24.46
C LEU A 109 23.18 7.55 -25.27
N PRO A 110 23.08 7.48 -26.61
CA PRO A 110 23.10 8.67 -27.42
C PRO A 110 21.83 9.49 -27.20
N THR A 111 21.99 10.80 -27.16
CA THR A 111 20.89 11.76 -27.16
C THR A 111 20.80 12.41 -28.54
N ILE A 112 19.60 12.56 -29.09
CA ILE A 112 19.37 13.16 -30.40
C ILE A 112 18.34 14.28 -30.23
N THR A 113 18.71 15.49 -30.63
CA THR A 113 17.87 16.69 -30.48
C THR A 113 17.69 17.37 -31.83
N LEU A 114 16.43 17.67 -32.19
CA LEU A 114 16.09 18.49 -33.36
C LEU A 114 15.64 19.87 -32.88
N GLY A 115 16.37 20.91 -33.26
CA GLY A 115 16.01 22.30 -33.07
C GLY A 115 15.59 22.93 -34.38
N ALA A 116 14.52 23.71 -34.37
CA ALA A 116 14.14 24.57 -35.49
C ALA A 116 13.89 25.97 -34.97
N VAL A 117 14.44 26.96 -35.67
CA VAL A 117 14.35 28.36 -35.27
C VAL A 117 14.02 29.19 -36.50
N ARG A 118 13.08 30.12 -36.36
CA ARG A 118 12.82 31.17 -37.33
C ARG A 118 12.78 32.49 -36.60
N ARG A 119 13.52 33.47 -37.10
CA ARG A 119 13.59 34.80 -36.52
C ARG A 119 13.34 35.84 -37.61
N ARG A 120 12.89 37.01 -37.20
CA ARG A 120 12.96 38.23 -37.99
C ARG A 120 13.96 39.15 -37.29
N GLN A 121 14.99 39.54 -38.02
CA GLN A 121 16.03 40.42 -37.52
C GLN A 121 16.02 41.71 -38.32
N TYR A 122 15.83 42.81 -37.60
CA TYR A 122 16.06 44.15 -38.13
C TYR A 122 17.51 44.52 -37.81
N ILE A 123 18.27 44.89 -38.83
CA ILE A 123 19.70 45.18 -38.71
C ILE A 123 19.91 46.62 -39.18
N ASP A 124 20.34 47.45 -38.24
CA ASP A 124 20.76 48.82 -38.50
C ASP A 124 22.28 48.88 -38.36
N VAL A 125 22.97 49.07 -39.50
CA VAL A 125 24.44 49.14 -39.54
C VAL A 125 24.80 50.62 -39.63
N GLY A 126 25.27 51.20 -38.52
CA GLY A 126 25.73 52.60 -38.50
C GLY A 126 26.92 52.86 -39.44
N THR A 127 27.31 54.13 -39.57
CA THR A 127 28.39 54.56 -40.48
C THR A 127 29.66 53.71 -40.31
N THR A 128 30.07 53.04 -41.38
CA THR A 128 31.29 52.24 -41.46
C THR A 128 32.37 53.01 -42.21
N THR A 129 33.60 53.03 -41.72
CA THR A 129 34.73 53.66 -42.41
C THR A 129 35.56 52.59 -43.11
N GLY A 130 35.59 52.62 -44.44
CA GLY A 130 36.37 51.70 -45.26
C GLY A 130 37.86 52.05 -45.32
N VAL A 131 38.66 51.16 -45.92
CA VAL A 131 40.10 51.40 -46.17
C VAL A 131 40.25 52.62 -47.08
N GLY A 132 40.98 53.64 -46.61
CA GLY A 132 41.13 54.93 -47.28
C GLY A 132 40.26 56.08 -46.71
N GLY A 133 39.55 55.87 -45.60
CA GLY A 133 38.80 56.94 -44.92
C GLY A 133 37.42 57.24 -45.51
N ILE A 134 36.95 56.42 -46.45
CA ILE A 134 35.64 56.56 -47.08
C ILE A 134 34.57 56.12 -46.09
N GLN A 135 33.68 57.04 -45.70
CA GLN A 135 32.51 56.73 -44.90
C GLN A 135 31.42 56.13 -45.79
N ASN A 136 30.96 54.93 -45.42
CA ASN A 136 29.82 54.25 -46.03
C ASN A 136 28.71 54.15 -44.97
N ASN A 137 27.52 54.64 -45.30
CA ASN A 137 26.34 54.50 -44.45
C ASN A 137 25.35 53.51 -45.11
N PRO A 138 25.54 52.19 -44.91
CA PRO A 138 24.64 51.19 -45.49
C PRO A 138 23.20 51.34 -44.97
N ALA A 139 22.21 51.07 -45.82
CA ALA A 139 20.81 51.15 -45.43
C ALA A 139 20.45 50.00 -44.46
N PRO A 140 19.48 50.20 -43.54
CA PRO A 140 18.98 49.13 -42.68
C PRO A 140 18.40 47.97 -43.49
N VAL A 141 18.64 46.74 -43.03
CA VAL A 141 18.18 45.51 -43.69
C VAL A 141 17.36 44.69 -42.72
N THR A 142 16.19 44.22 -43.17
CA THR A 142 15.43 43.20 -42.46
C THR A 142 15.70 41.85 -43.09
N ILE A 143 16.12 40.88 -42.28
CA ILE A 143 16.33 39.49 -42.70
C ILE A 143 15.46 38.54 -41.88
N ASP A 144 15.02 37.46 -42.51
CA ASP A 144 14.18 36.44 -41.88
C ASP A 144 14.92 35.09 -41.81
N PRO A 145 15.99 34.97 -40.99
CA PRO A 145 16.77 33.75 -40.94
C PRO A 145 15.96 32.60 -40.36
N SER A 146 16.16 31.42 -40.94
CA SER A 146 15.62 30.17 -40.44
C SER A 146 16.71 29.13 -40.35
N SER A 147 16.74 28.35 -39.28
CA SER A 147 17.70 27.26 -39.10
C SER A 147 17.03 26.00 -38.59
N VAL A 148 17.39 24.85 -39.17
CA VAL A 148 17.07 23.52 -38.66
C VAL A 148 18.37 22.85 -38.27
N THR A 149 18.48 22.40 -37.02
CA THR A 149 19.68 21.81 -36.46
C THR A 149 19.35 20.47 -35.81
N LEU A 150 20.00 19.40 -36.26
CA LEU A 150 19.95 18.07 -35.66
C LEU A 150 21.30 17.80 -34.99
N THR A 151 21.29 17.58 -33.68
CA THR A 151 22.48 17.28 -32.89
C THR A 151 22.34 15.91 -32.26
N ALA A 152 23.33 15.05 -32.45
CA ALA A 152 23.45 13.77 -31.75
C ALA A 152 24.70 13.76 -30.86
N THR A 153 24.55 13.36 -29.60
CA THR A 153 25.65 13.29 -28.64
C THR A 153 25.66 11.94 -27.96
N GLN A 154 26.76 11.18 -28.14
CA GLN A 154 27.02 9.91 -27.46
C GLN A 154 28.14 10.11 -26.43
N PRO A 155 27.86 9.97 -25.13
CA PRO A 155 28.90 9.91 -24.12
C PRO A 155 29.82 8.70 -24.35
N LEU A 156 31.10 8.93 -24.60
CA LEU A 156 32.09 7.85 -24.71
C LEU A 156 32.71 7.56 -23.33
N TYR A 157 33.02 8.61 -22.58
CA TYR A 157 33.51 8.52 -21.21
C TYR A 157 32.99 9.69 -20.37
N ARG A 158 32.12 9.39 -19.41
CA ARG A 158 31.68 10.32 -18.38
C ARG A 158 31.56 9.58 -17.05
N LYS A 159 32.54 9.76 -16.17
CA LYS A 159 32.59 9.05 -14.87
C LYS A 159 31.29 9.25 -14.07
N GLU A 160 30.71 10.45 -14.12
CA GLU A 160 29.44 10.77 -13.44
C GLU A 160 28.30 9.84 -13.89
N ASN A 161 28.14 9.61 -15.20
CA ASN A 161 27.05 8.81 -15.75
C ASN A 161 27.17 7.33 -15.35
N PHE A 162 28.39 6.80 -15.25
CA PHE A 162 28.62 5.46 -14.73
C PHE A 162 28.21 5.34 -13.26
N VAL A 163 28.56 6.34 -12.44
CA VAL A 163 28.18 6.37 -11.03
C VAL A 163 26.67 6.48 -10.86
N ILE A 164 25.99 7.33 -11.66
CA ILE A 164 24.52 7.44 -11.67
C ILE A 164 23.87 6.09 -12.04
N TYR A 165 24.43 5.38 -13.02
CA TYR A 165 23.93 4.04 -13.38
C TYR A 165 24.07 3.04 -12.23
N GLU A 166 25.22 2.98 -11.55
CA GLU A 166 25.38 2.11 -10.37
C GLU A 166 24.47 2.54 -9.20
N GLN A 167 24.34 3.84 -8.95
CA GLN A 167 23.43 4.39 -7.94
C GLN A 167 21.97 3.99 -8.23
N SER A 168 21.55 3.99 -9.50
CA SER A 168 20.19 3.60 -9.89
C SER A 168 19.88 2.13 -9.59
N LYS A 169 20.87 1.22 -9.70
CA LYS A 169 20.70 -0.19 -9.31
C LYS A 169 20.45 -0.32 -7.80
N ILE A 170 21.22 0.43 -7.00
CA ILE A 170 21.07 0.42 -5.53
C ILE A 170 19.72 1.03 -5.13
N GLN A 171 19.26 2.08 -5.81
CA GLN A 171 17.94 2.68 -5.58
C GLN A 171 16.80 1.69 -5.87
N VAL A 172 16.93 0.87 -6.93
CA VAL A 172 15.97 -0.20 -7.21
C VAL A 172 15.97 -1.25 -6.09
N ALA A 173 17.15 -1.74 -5.67
CA ALA A 173 17.25 -2.71 -4.58
C ALA A 173 16.72 -2.16 -3.23
N GLN A 174 16.91 -0.86 -2.98
CA GLN A 174 16.32 -0.16 -1.85
C GLN A 174 14.79 -0.18 -1.91
N ALA A 175 14.22 0.15 -3.07
CA ALA A 175 12.78 0.16 -3.29
C ALA A 175 12.17 -1.26 -3.18
N ASP A 176 12.88 -2.29 -3.63
CA ASP A 176 12.47 -3.69 -3.45
C ASP A 176 12.31 -4.01 -1.95
N SER A 177 13.31 -3.64 -1.13
CA SER A 177 13.26 -3.85 0.32
C SER A 177 12.13 -3.06 0.98
N GLN A 178 11.90 -1.81 0.57
CA GLN A 178 10.79 -0.98 1.06
C GLN A 178 9.41 -1.56 0.70
N PHE A 179 9.28 -2.16 -0.48
CA PHE A 179 8.05 -2.81 -0.89
C PHE A 179 7.75 -4.06 -0.05
N ILE A 180 8.77 -4.84 0.30
CA ILE A 180 8.62 -5.98 1.21
C ILE A 180 8.21 -5.50 2.62
N ILE A 181 8.79 -4.40 3.13
CA ILE A 181 8.35 -3.78 4.39
C ILE A 181 6.86 -3.42 4.32
N ALA A 182 6.42 -2.77 3.25
CA ALA A 182 5.02 -2.40 3.09
C ALA A 182 4.08 -3.62 3.04
N ALA A 183 4.54 -4.75 2.49
CA ALA A 183 3.80 -6.01 2.51
C ALA A 183 3.69 -6.59 3.93
N GLN A 184 4.79 -6.58 4.70
CA GLN A 184 4.78 -7.00 6.11
C GLN A 184 3.91 -6.09 6.99
N GLU A 185 3.94 -4.77 6.76
CA GLU A 185 3.06 -3.82 7.45
C GLU A 185 1.58 -4.07 7.14
N LEU A 186 1.24 -4.47 5.91
CA LEU A 186 -0.13 -4.88 5.57
C LEU A 186 -0.56 -6.10 6.39
N ILE A 187 0.29 -7.13 6.48
CA ILE A 187 0.02 -8.33 7.31
C ILE A 187 -0.25 -7.91 8.76
N LEU A 188 0.62 -7.09 9.35
CA LEU A 188 0.48 -6.64 10.73
C LEU A 188 -0.78 -5.80 10.97
N ARG A 189 -1.11 -4.88 10.06
CA ARG A 189 -2.33 -4.04 10.17
C ARG A 189 -3.60 -4.87 10.06
N VAL A 190 -3.66 -5.82 9.12
CA VAL A 190 -4.79 -6.73 8.96
C VAL A 190 -4.98 -7.60 10.20
N ALA A 191 -3.90 -8.23 10.68
CA ALA A 191 -3.94 -9.03 11.89
C ALA A 191 -4.39 -8.22 13.11
N GLN A 192 -3.92 -6.98 13.26
CA GLN A 192 -4.30 -6.10 14.37
C GLN A 192 -5.78 -5.74 14.29
N ALA A 193 -6.26 -5.30 13.13
CA ALA A 193 -7.66 -4.95 12.95
C ALA A 193 -8.60 -6.15 13.18
N TYR A 194 -8.18 -7.34 12.74
CA TYR A 194 -8.90 -8.59 12.98
C TYR A 194 -9.00 -8.91 14.48
N PHE A 195 -7.86 -8.89 15.19
CA PHE A 195 -7.82 -9.17 16.63
C PHE A 195 -8.55 -8.12 17.47
N ASP A 196 -8.49 -6.84 17.07
CA ASP A 196 -9.22 -5.76 17.73
C ASP A 196 -10.74 -5.97 17.66
N ILE A 197 -11.27 -6.43 16.51
CA ILE A 197 -12.70 -6.76 16.38
C ILE A 197 -13.05 -7.95 17.26
N LEU A 198 -12.23 -9.01 17.27
CA LEU A 198 -12.46 -10.17 18.12
C LEU A 198 -12.46 -9.81 19.62
N LEU A 199 -11.57 -8.92 20.05
CA LEU A 199 -11.54 -8.42 21.42
C LEU A 199 -12.77 -7.55 21.73
N ALA A 200 -13.17 -6.67 20.82
CA ALA A 200 -14.37 -5.83 20.97
C ALA A 200 -15.65 -6.67 21.05
N LEU A 201 -15.74 -7.79 20.31
CA LEU A 201 -16.84 -8.74 20.42
C LEU A 201 -16.92 -9.38 21.82
N ILE A 202 -15.78 -9.75 22.41
CA ILE A 202 -15.72 -10.30 23.77
C ILE A 202 -16.10 -9.24 24.80
N ASN A 203 -15.65 -8.00 24.63
CA ASN A 203 -16.03 -6.87 25.49
C ASN A 203 -17.54 -6.62 25.46
N LEU A 204 -18.15 -6.67 24.28
CA LEU A 204 -19.61 -6.54 24.14
C LEU A 204 -20.35 -7.70 24.79
N GLU A 205 -19.91 -8.94 24.58
CA GLU A 205 -20.51 -10.13 25.21
C GLU A 205 -20.45 -10.04 26.75
N VAL A 206 -19.32 -9.59 27.30
CA VAL A 206 -19.15 -9.35 28.74
C VAL A 206 -20.11 -8.27 29.24
N ALA A 207 -20.22 -7.13 28.55
CA ALA A 207 -21.11 -6.05 28.94
C ALA A 207 -22.58 -6.46 28.89
N GLU A 208 -22.99 -7.20 27.86
CA GLU A 208 -24.36 -7.74 27.73
C GLU A 208 -24.67 -8.75 28.83
N ALA A 209 -23.73 -9.64 29.16
CA ALA A 209 -23.89 -10.60 30.23
C ALA A 209 -23.99 -9.93 31.62
N GLN A 210 -23.18 -8.90 31.87
CA GLN A 210 -23.23 -8.10 33.10
C GLN A 210 -24.55 -7.36 33.25
N LYS A 211 -25.02 -6.69 32.19
CA LYS A 211 -26.33 -6.04 32.17
C LYS A 211 -27.46 -7.02 32.46
N LYS A 212 -27.42 -8.22 31.84
CA LYS A 212 -28.44 -9.25 32.07
C LYS A 212 -28.48 -9.66 33.54
N ALA A 213 -27.32 -9.97 34.13
CA ALA A 213 -27.22 -10.34 35.54
C ALA A 213 -27.73 -9.23 36.48
N ILE A 214 -27.30 -7.99 36.27
CA ILE A 214 -27.74 -6.84 37.09
C ILE A 214 -29.25 -6.56 36.89
N GLY A 215 -29.77 -6.78 35.68
CA GLY A 215 -31.20 -6.66 35.39
C GLY A 215 -32.06 -7.68 36.13
N GLU A 216 -31.61 -8.93 36.23
CA GLU A 216 -32.25 -9.98 37.04
C GLU A 216 -32.30 -9.57 38.52
N GLN A 217 -31.21 -8.99 39.05
CA GLN A 217 -31.16 -8.49 40.43
C GLN A 217 -32.07 -7.29 40.67
N LEU A 218 -32.12 -6.33 39.74
CA LEU A 218 -33.04 -5.20 39.82
C LEU A 218 -34.50 -5.68 39.86
N ALA A 219 -34.84 -6.69 39.04
CA ALA A 219 -36.17 -7.28 39.06
C ALA A 219 -36.47 -7.99 40.39
N GLN A 220 -35.48 -8.68 40.96
CA GLN A 220 -35.58 -9.32 42.27
C GLN A 220 -35.75 -8.31 43.40
N ALA A 221 -34.92 -7.26 43.45
CA ALA A 221 -35.01 -6.19 44.44
C ALA A 221 -36.39 -5.49 44.39
N LYS A 222 -36.92 -5.23 43.18
CA LYS A 222 -38.26 -4.66 42.99
C LYS A 222 -39.37 -5.58 43.54
N ARG A 223 -39.29 -6.89 43.29
CA ARG A 223 -40.24 -7.86 43.85
C ARG A 223 -40.16 -7.92 45.38
N ASN A 224 -38.94 -8.01 45.92
CA ASN A 224 -38.70 -8.10 47.35
C ASN A 224 -39.16 -6.84 48.10
N PHE A 225 -39.04 -5.66 47.48
CA PHE A 225 -39.55 -4.40 48.02
C PHE A 225 -41.09 -4.37 48.05
N GLN A 226 -41.76 -4.86 47.01
CA GLN A 226 -43.22 -4.96 46.96
C GLN A 226 -43.79 -5.86 48.06
N VAL A 227 -43.06 -6.92 48.43
CA VAL A 227 -43.42 -7.81 49.55
C VAL A 227 -42.83 -7.38 50.91
N GLY A 228 -42.16 -6.21 50.98
CA GLY A 228 -41.67 -5.61 52.22
C GLY A 228 -40.42 -6.26 52.83
N THR A 229 -39.66 -7.04 52.06
CA THR A 229 -38.48 -7.80 52.53
C THR A 229 -37.14 -7.09 52.33
N VAL A 230 -37.09 -6.01 51.54
CA VAL A 230 -35.91 -5.14 51.34
C VAL A 230 -36.32 -3.66 51.36
N THR A 231 -35.35 -2.75 51.48
CA THR A 231 -35.61 -1.31 51.58
C THR A 231 -35.69 -0.62 50.21
N ILE A 232 -36.26 0.59 50.17
CA ILE A 232 -36.26 1.42 48.96
C ILE A 232 -34.83 1.77 48.50
N VAL A 233 -33.88 1.85 49.44
CA VAL A 233 -32.46 2.13 49.16
C VAL A 233 -31.86 1.03 48.29
N ASP A 234 -32.14 -0.25 48.61
CA ASP A 234 -31.64 -1.41 47.86
C ASP A 234 -32.13 -1.40 46.40
N THR A 235 -33.38 -0.97 46.17
CA THR A 235 -33.92 -0.85 44.81
C THR A 235 -33.27 0.28 44.01
N HIS A 236 -32.96 1.42 44.65
CA HIS A 236 -32.27 2.52 44.01
C HIS A 236 -30.81 2.19 43.71
N GLU A 237 -30.12 1.45 44.60
CA GLU A 237 -28.76 0.98 44.34
C GLU A 237 -28.73 0.02 43.15
N ALA A 238 -29.65 -0.95 43.09
CA ALA A 238 -29.76 -1.87 41.96
C ALA A 238 -30.08 -1.12 40.66
N GLN A 239 -30.93 -0.10 40.71
CA GLN A 239 -31.26 0.72 39.54
C GLN A 239 -30.03 1.50 39.05
N ALA A 240 -29.27 2.13 39.94
CA ALA A 240 -28.05 2.85 39.58
C ALA A 240 -27.00 1.94 38.93
N ARG A 241 -26.83 0.70 39.43
CA ARG A 241 -25.95 -0.31 38.82
C ARG A 241 -26.44 -0.74 37.44
N PHE A 242 -27.74 -0.92 37.28
CA PHE A 242 -28.33 -1.27 35.98
C PHE A 242 -28.11 -0.15 34.95
N ASP A 243 -28.35 1.09 35.33
CA ASP A 243 -28.15 2.25 34.46
C ASP A 243 -26.67 2.43 34.06
N LEU A 244 -25.74 2.14 34.98
CA LEU A 244 -24.30 2.11 34.67
C LEU A 244 -23.94 0.97 33.70
N SER A 245 -24.51 -0.23 33.88
CA SER A 245 -24.26 -1.37 32.97
C SER A 245 -24.79 -1.11 31.56
N LEU A 246 -25.92 -0.39 31.44
CA LEU A 246 -26.46 0.04 30.16
C LEU A 246 -25.51 1.00 29.45
N SER A 247 -24.92 1.95 30.18
CA SER A 247 -23.90 2.85 29.63
C SER A 247 -22.68 2.09 29.11
N GLN A 248 -22.21 1.07 29.85
CA GLN A 248 -21.07 0.24 29.44
C GLN A 248 -21.37 -0.59 28.17
N GLU A 249 -22.58 -1.14 28.02
CA GLU A 249 -23.00 -1.83 26.79
C GLU A 249 -22.96 -0.89 25.58
N ILE A 250 -23.45 0.35 25.73
CA ILE A 250 -23.44 1.35 24.65
C ILE A 250 -22.01 1.66 24.22
N VAL A 251 -21.09 1.85 25.18
CA VAL A 251 -19.67 2.09 24.89
C VAL A 251 -19.04 0.90 24.18
N ALA A 252 -19.27 -0.33 24.65
CA ALA A 252 -18.73 -1.55 24.04
C ALA A 252 -19.27 -1.78 22.63
N ARG A 253 -20.55 -1.51 22.39
CA ARG A 253 -21.17 -1.58 21.06
C ARG A 253 -20.56 -0.55 20.11
N ASN A 254 -20.35 0.68 20.58
CA ASN A 254 -19.71 1.72 19.79
C ASN A 254 -18.25 1.36 19.46
N ASP A 255 -17.47 0.83 20.41
CA ASP A 255 -16.08 0.38 20.14
C ASP A 255 -16.06 -0.72 19.08
N LEU A 256 -16.94 -1.73 19.17
CA LEU A 256 -17.07 -2.76 18.12
C LEU A 256 -17.33 -2.16 16.74
N GLU A 257 -18.25 -1.22 16.63
CA GLU A 257 -18.53 -0.55 15.36
C GLU A 257 -17.32 0.24 14.85
N VAL A 258 -16.61 0.96 15.73
CA VAL A 258 -15.35 1.66 15.36
C VAL A 258 -14.31 0.67 14.85
N ARG A 259 -14.12 -0.49 15.50
CA ARG A 259 -13.15 -1.52 15.03
C ARG A 259 -13.54 -2.10 13.67
N LYS A 260 -14.83 -2.36 13.43
CA LYS A 260 -15.31 -2.78 12.11
C LYS A 260 -15.04 -1.74 11.03
N ARG A 261 -15.23 -0.45 11.34
CA ARG A 261 -14.92 0.65 10.42
C ARG A 261 -13.42 0.78 10.15
N ALA A 262 -12.58 0.54 11.16
CA ALA A 262 -11.13 0.51 10.98
C ALA A 262 -10.71 -0.62 10.02
N LEU A 263 -11.31 -1.81 10.12
CA LEU A 263 -11.07 -2.88 9.15
C LEU A 263 -11.64 -2.54 7.77
N GLN A 264 -12.83 -1.93 7.71
CA GLN A 264 -13.42 -1.46 6.45
C GLN A 264 -12.50 -0.51 5.68
N GLN A 265 -11.74 0.34 6.38
CA GLN A 265 -10.76 1.23 5.75
C GLN A 265 -9.66 0.46 5.00
N ILE A 266 -9.33 -0.76 5.45
CA ILE A 266 -8.30 -1.61 4.85
C ILE A 266 -8.86 -2.43 3.69
N ILE A 267 -10.03 -3.07 3.87
CA ILE A 267 -10.61 -4.01 2.87
C ILE A 267 -11.65 -3.38 1.94
N GLY A 268 -12.06 -2.13 2.15
CA GLY A 268 -13.03 -1.42 1.30
C GLY A 268 -14.50 -1.79 1.51
N ARG A 269 -14.81 -2.81 2.33
CA ARG A 269 -16.19 -3.22 2.70
C ARG A 269 -16.35 -3.35 4.21
N LEU A 270 -17.59 -3.25 4.71
CA LEU A 270 -17.85 -3.54 6.11
C LEU A 270 -17.68 -5.06 6.33
N PRO A 271 -16.84 -5.50 7.29
CA PRO A 271 -16.66 -6.92 7.57
C PRO A 271 -17.95 -7.51 8.16
N ASP A 272 -18.33 -8.69 7.66
CA ASP A 272 -19.42 -9.49 8.22
C ASP A 272 -18.98 -10.21 9.51
N ASN A 273 -19.71 -11.24 9.93
CA ASN A 273 -19.32 -12.04 11.09
C ASN A 273 -17.96 -12.70 10.84
N LEU A 274 -16.98 -12.38 11.69
CA LEU A 274 -15.65 -12.98 11.66
C LEU A 274 -15.66 -14.38 12.29
N VAL A 275 -14.74 -15.25 11.84
CA VAL A 275 -14.54 -16.57 12.46
C VAL A 275 -14.06 -16.36 13.89
N ARG A 276 -14.91 -16.64 14.87
CA ARG A 276 -14.52 -16.60 16.29
C ARG A 276 -13.65 -17.83 16.58
N PRO A 277 -12.40 -17.65 17.07
CA PRO A 277 -11.58 -18.77 17.48
C PRO A 277 -12.26 -19.51 18.63
N ASN A 278 -12.23 -20.84 18.61
CA ASN A 278 -12.69 -21.61 19.76
C ASN A 278 -11.82 -21.23 20.98
N GLU A 279 -12.45 -20.87 22.10
CA GLU A 279 -11.73 -20.49 23.34
C GLU A 279 -10.80 -21.60 23.83
N ASN A 280 -11.09 -22.85 23.44
CA ASN A 280 -10.30 -24.04 23.73
C ASN A 280 -9.27 -24.44 22.64
N SER A 281 -9.17 -23.72 21.51
CA SER A 281 -8.17 -24.05 20.46
C SER A 281 -6.75 -23.66 20.85
N ALA A 282 -6.59 -22.72 21.80
CA ALA A 282 -5.29 -22.22 22.25
C ALA A 282 -4.51 -23.15 23.22
N ASN A 283 -4.77 -24.45 23.12
CA ASN A 283 -4.12 -25.50 23.93
C ASN A 283 -3.14 -26.34 23.10
N SER A 284 -2.90 -26.01 21.83
CA SER A 284 -1.85 -26.66 21.05
C SER A 284 -0.48 -26.30 21.63
N ALA A 285 0.32 -27.31 21.98
CA ALA A 285 1.71 -27.11 22.37
C ALA A 285 2.50 -26.35 21.29
N ASP A 286 2.05 -26.47 20.04
CA ASP A 286 2.61 -25.82 18.85
C ASP A 286 2.50 -24.28 18.88
N LEU A 287 1.54 -23.71 19.63
CA LEU A 287 1.41 -22.25 19.80
C LEU A 287 2.62 -21.61 20.48
N PHE A 288 3.31 -22.38 21.32
CA PHE A 288 4.40 -21.91 22.16
C PHE A 288 5.78 -22.21 21.57
N ASN A 289 5.83 -22.90 20.41
CA ASN A 289 7.08 -23.22 19.76
C ASN A 289 7.52 -22.03 18.89
N LEU A 290 8.67 -21.44 19.23
CA LEU A 290 9.31 -20.41 18.43
C LEU A 290 10.30 -21.05 17.47
N LYS A 291 10.48 -20.44 16.30
CA LYS A 291 11.46 -20.88 15.30
C LYS A 291 12.88 -20.94 15.88
N TYR A 292 13.23 -19.95 16.71
CA TYR A 292 14.49 -19.90 17.44
C TYR A 292 14.22 -19.84 18.95
N ALA A 293 14.97 -20.65 19.70
CA ALA A 293 14.76 -20.82 21.14
C ALA A 293 15.29 -19.63 21.97
N ASN A 294 16.35 -18.97 21.52
CA ASN A 294 17.03 -17.94 22.30
C ASN A 294 16.92 -16.55 21.66
N MET A 295 16.89 -15.51 22.49
CA MET A 295 16.90 -14.11 22.03
C MET A 295 18.12 -13.78 21.15
N GLN A 296 19.29 -14.31 21.48
CA GLN A 296 20.51 -14.03 20.72
C GLN A 296 20.45 -14.56 19.28
N ASP A 297 19.76 -15.67 19.06
CA ASP A 297 19.56 -16.25 17.73
C ASP A 297 18.65 -15.33 16.89
N TRP A 298 17.55 -14.84 17.49
CA TRP A 298 16.69 -13.82 16.88
C TRP A 298 17.43 -12.54 16.50
N ILE A 299 18.30 -12.04 17.39
CA ILE A 299 19.12 -10.85 17.11
C ILE A 299 20.07 -11.13 15.93
N SER A 300 20.72 -12.29 15.92
CA SER A 300 21.68 -12.65 14.86
C SER A 300 21.02 -12.80 13.50
N VAL A 301 19.79 -13.30 13.46
CA VAL A 301 18.95 -13.37 12.25
C VAL A 301 18.52 -11.98 11.81
N ALA A 302 18.05 -11.13 12.73
CA ALA A 302 17.67 -9.75 12.42
C ALA A 302 18.85 -8.93 11.87
N GLU A 303 20.06 -9.09 12.42
CA GLU A 303 21.27 -8.45 11.89
C GLU A 303 21.65 -8.88 10.47
N GLN A 304 21.04 -9.93 9.91
CA GLN A 304 21.27 -10.37 8.53
C GLN A 304 20.06 -10.07 7.63
N ASN A 305 18.85 -10.26 8.16
CA ASN A 305 17.63 -10.29 7.37
C ASN A 305 16.75 -9.04 7.52
N ASN A 306 16.90 -8.26 8.59
CA ASN A 306 16.06 -7.10 8.87
C ASN A 306 16.01 -6.14 7.69
N LEU A 307 14.80 -5.87 7.20
CA LEU A 307 14.57 -5.09 6.00
C LEU A 307 14.88 -3.60 6.19
N ALA A 308 14.59 -3.03 7.36
CA ALA A 308 14.91 -1.63 7.65
C ALA A 308 16.43 -1.40 7.63
N MET A 309 17.21 -2.37 8.11
CA MET A 309 18.66 -2.34 8.01
C MET A 309 19.15 -2.48 6.56
N LYS A 310 18.54 -3.35 5.73
CA LYS A 310 18.84 -3.44 4.28
C LYS A 310 18.56 -2.14 3.53
N VAL A 311 17.45 -1.48 3.85
CA VAL A 311 17.12 -0.14 3.31
C VAL A 311 18.21 0.86 3.71
N GLN A 312 18.57 0.92 4.99
CA GLN A 312 19.57 1.87 5.47
C GLN A 312 20.99 1.59 4.94
N GLN A 313 21.34 0.31 4.75
CA GLN A 313 22.57 -0.09 4.06
C GLN A 313 22.59 0.43 2.61
N SER A 314 21.46 0.33 1.90
CA SER A 314 21.34 0.85 0.54
C SER A 314 21.49 2.39 0.52
N VAL A 315 20.95 3.10 1.52
CA VAL A 315 21.17 4.56 1.67
C VAL A 315 22.66 4.88 1.87
N TYR A 316 23.37 4.08 2.67
CA TYR A 316 24.81 4.24 2.87
C TYR A 316 25.61 4.01 1.57
N GLU A 317 25.29 2.95 0.81
CA GLU A 317 25.94 2.70 -0.47
C GLU A 317 25.62 3.80 -1.51
N ILE A 318 24.40 4.34 -1.52
CA ILE A 318 24.03 5.51 -2.34
C ILE A 318 24.87 6.73 -1.96
N ALA A 319 25.07 6.99 -0.67
CA ALA A 319 25.91 8.10 -0.19
C ALA A 319 27.39 7.91 -0.59
N LYS A 320 27.89 6.67 -0.56
CA LYS A 320 29.23 6.33 -1.06
C LYS A 320 29.37 6.57 -2.57
N GLN A 321 28.35 6.21 -3.36
CA GLN A 321 28.32 6.55 -4.78
C GLN A 321 28.26 8.07 -4.99
N GLU A 322 27.54 8.82 -4.14
CA GLU A 322 27.50 10.28 -4.25
C GLU A 322 28.86 10.94 -4.00
N VAL A 323 29.70 10.38 -3.11
CA VAL A 323 31.10 10.81 -2.97
C VAL A 323 31.89 10.58 -4.26
N GLU A 324 31.74 9.42 -4.89
CA GLU A 324 32.37 9.13 -6.18
C GLU A 324 31.84 10.02 -7.31
N ARG A 325 30.56 10.37 -7.26
CA ARG A 325 29.92 11.32 -8.18
C ARG A 325 30.47 12.73 -8.01
N ALA A 326 30.64 13.20 -6.77
CA ALA A 326 31.27 14.48 -6.49
C ALA A 326 32.73 14.51 -6.99
N LYS A 327 33.49 13.43 -6.79
CA LYS A 327 34.86 13.28 -7.33
C LYS A 327 34.89 13.23 -8.86
N ALA A 328 33.82 12.75 -9.51
CA ALA A 328 33.71 12.68 -10.97
C ALA A 328 33.91 14.05 -11.64
N GLY A 329 33.62 15.16 -10.94
CA GLY A 329 33.86 16.53 -11.41
C GLY A 329 35.33 16.89 -11.70
N HIS A 330 36.30 16.08 -11.24
CA HIS A 330 37.71 16.23 -11.59
C HIS A 330 38.15 15.42 -12.82
N TYR A 331 37.32 14.51 -13.31
CA TYR A 331 37.67 13.66 -14.44
C TYR A 331 37.31 14.33 -15.77
N PRO A 332 38.06 14.05 -16.86
CA PRO A 332 37.65 14.47 -18.18
C PRO A 332 36.35 13.81 -18.60
N THR A 333 35.65 14.49 -19.50
CA THR A 333 34.50 13.97 -20.23
C THR A 333 34.84 13.88 -21.71
N VAL A 334 34.48 12.76 -22.34
CA VAL A 334 34.73 12.49 -23.75
C VAL A 334 33.40 12.14 -24.41
N ASP A 335 33.01 12.91 -25.42
CA ASP A 335 31.76 12.74 -26.14
C ASP A 335 32.02 12.64 -27.64
N LEU A 336 31.25 11.79 -28.32
CA LEU A 336 31.11 11.82 -29.77
C LEU A 336 29.93 12.72 -30.11
N VAL A 337 30.19 13.79 -30.86
CA VAL A 337 29.18 14.77 -31.26
C VAL A 337 29.05 14.74 -32.78
N ALA A 338 27.82 14.62 -33.25
CA ALA A 338 27.45 14.80 -34.65
C ALA A 338 26.45 15.95 -34.78
N LEU A 339 26.67 16.82 -35.74
CA LEU A 339 25.86 18.01 -35.99
C LEU A 339 25.50 18.06 -37.47
N TYR A 340 24.22 18.22 -37.75
CA TYR A 340 23.71 18.66 -39.04
C TYR A 340 22.97 19.97 -38.83
N SER A 341 23.33 21.02 -39.55
CA SER A 341 22.68 22.32 -39.46
C SER A 341 22.41 22.86 -40.85
N ASP A 342 21.15 23.17 -41.16
CA ASP A 342 20.73 23.86 -42.37
C ASP A 342 20.22 25.23 -41.99
N GLN A 343 20.91 26.27 -42.43
CA GLN A 343 20.60 27.66 -42.11
C GLN A 343 20.31 28.41 -43.41
N LYS A 344 19.21 29.17 -43.43
CA LYS A 344 18.81 30.01 -44.55
C LYS A 344 18.75 31.46 -44.13
N GLY A 345 19.14 32.34 -45.03
CA GLY A 345 19.04 33.78 -44.81
C GLY A 345 19.93 34.34 -43.69
N VAL A 346 21.05 33.67 -43.38
CA VAL A 346 22.02 34.10 -42.37
C VAL A 346 23.09 35.01 -42.97
N GLY A 347 23.88 35.70 -42.13
CA GLY A 347 25.03 36.50 -42.59
C GLY A 347 24.71 37.85 -43.25
N GLY A 348 23.42 38.23 -43.34
CA GLY A 348 22.97 39.49 -43.95
C GLY A 348 23.52 40.76 -43.28
N ALA A 349 23.88 40.70 -41.99
CA ALA A 349 24.49 41.81 -41.25
C ALA A 349 25.89 42.20 -41.75
N VAL A 350 26.64 41.23 -42.28
CA VAL A 350 28.07 41.37 -42.62
C VAL A 350 28.27 41.45 -44.13
N THR A 351 27.45 40.73 -44.90
CA THR A 351 27.61 40.60 -46.36
C THR A 351 26.58 41.39 -47.16
N GLY A 352 25.59 42.01 -46.48
CA GLY A 352 24.49 42.74 -47.12
C GLY A 352 23.53 41.86 -47.94
N ARG A 353 23.74 40.54 -47.97
CA ARG A 353 22.91 39.55 -48.68
C ARG A 353 22.68 38.32 -47.80
N PRO A 354 21.50 37.69 -47.87
CA PRO A 354 21.27 36.41 -47.22
C PRO A 354 22.18 35.34 -47.82
N ILE A 355 22.79 34.52 -46.98
CA ILE A 355 23.54 33.33 -47.36
C ILE A 355 22.86 32.11 -46.75
N ASP A 356 22.79 31.04 -47.52
CA ASP A 356 22.36 29.73 -47.06
C ASP A 356 23.60 28.90 -46.72
N LEU A 357 23.62 28.29 -45.55
CA LEU A 357 24.75 27.55 -45.00
C LEU A 357 24.28 26.18 -44.53
N THR A 358 24.88 25.12 -45.09
CA THR A 358 24.69 23.76 -44.61
C THR A 358 25.99 23.26 -43.98
N THR A 359 25.93 22.91 -42.70
CA THR A 359 27.05 22.40 -41.89
C THR A 359 26.80 20.94 -41.52
N LYS A 360 27.81 20.08 -41.73
CA LYS A 360 27.81 18.67 -41.34
C LYS A 360 29.12 18.38 -40.62
N GLU A 361 29.03 18.04 -39.34
CA GLU A 361 30.21 17.84 -38.50
C GLU A 361 30.06 16.55 -37.70
N ILE A 362 31.16 15.81 -37.57
CA ILE A 362 31.29 14.70 -36.63
C ILE A 362 32.65 14.89 -35.96
N GLY A 363 32.66 14.91 -34.62
CA GLY A 363 33.87 15.17 -33.86
C GLY A 363 33.84 14.51 -32.49
N ILE A 364 35.03 14.34 -31.92
CA ILE A 364 35.20 13.92 -30.54
C ILE A 364 35.49 15.16 -29.72
N GLN A 365 34.68 15.40 -28.69
CA GLN A 365 34.85 16.52 -27.77
C GLN A 365 35.43 16.00 -26.45
N LEU A 366 36.64 16.46 -26.12
CA LEU A 366 37.28 16.24 -24.82
C LEU A 366 37.12 17.51 -23.99
N ASN A 367 36.52 17.39 -22.81
CA ASN A 367 36.43 18.48 -21.83
C ASN A 367 37.11 18.04 -20.52
N PHE A 368 38.23 18.69 -20.19
CA PHE A 368 39.04 18.43 -19.00
C PHE A 368 38.99 19.66 -18.07
N PRO A 369 38.23 19.62 -16.95
CA PRO A 369 38.19 20.73 -16.02
C PRO A 369 39.49 20.82 -15.21
N ILE A 370 40.28 21.88 -15.43
CA ILE A 370 41.54 22.11 -14.71
C ILE A 370 41.30 22.82 -13.37
N PHE A 371 40.47 23.87 -13.37
CA PHE A 371 40.16 24.66 -12.18
C PHE A 371 38.71 25.17 -12.21
N GLN A 372 37.97 24.93 -11.14
CA GLN A 372 36.55 25.32 -11.00
C GLN A 372 36.30 26.10 -9.70
N GLY A 373 37.24 26.95 -9.27
CA GLY A 373 37.07 27.77 -8.07
C GLY A 373 36.83 26.96 -6.78
N PHE A 374 37.50 25.80 -6.64
CA PHE A 374 37.34 24.86 -5.51
C PHE A 374 35.93 24.28 -5.29
N ALA A 375 34.99 24.50 -6.20
CA ALA A 375 33.61 24.00 -6.06
C ALA A 375 33.55 22.47 -5.92
N VAL A 376 34.34 21.73 -6.72
CA VAL A 376 34.38 20.26 -6.66
C VAL A 376 34.91 19.77 -5.32
N GLN A 377 35.98 20.37 -4.79
CA GLN A 377 36.52 20.02 -3.48
C GLN A 377 35.51 20.28 -2.37
N SER A 378 34.75 21.38 -2.46
CA SER A 378 33.67 21.67 -1.50
C SER A 378 32.57 20.61 -1.53
N ARG A 379 32.10 20.22 -2.72
CA ARG A 379 31.09 19.16 -2.88
C ARG A 379 31.57 17.80 -2.38
N VAL A 380 32.85 17.47 -2.58
CA VAL A 380 33.42 16.24 -2.03
C VAL A 380 33.43 16.26 -0.51
N ARG A 381 33.81 17.37 0.13
CA ARG A 381 33.75 17.49 1.60
C ARG A 381 32.31 17.39 2.14
N GLU A 382 31.35 18.01 1.46
CA GLU A 382 29.93 17.90 1.78
C GLU A 382 29.41 16.46 1.65
N ALA A 383 29.75 15.77 0.56
CA ALA A 383 29.36 14.38 0.34
C ALA A 383 29.98 13.43 1.38
N LEU A 384 31.24 13.66 1.78
CA LEU A 384 31.89 12.90 2.85
C LEU A 384 31.21 13.10 4.21
N ALA A 385 30.86 14.34 4.56
CA ALA A 385 30.12 14.63 5.79
C ALA A 385 28.71 13.99 5.78
N THR A 386 28.06 13.99 4.62
CA THR A 386 26.76 13.32 4.43
C THR A 386 26.89 11.80 4.53
N GLN A 387 27.95 11.21 3.98
CA GLN A 387 28.26 9.79 4.11
C GLN A 387 28.44 9.39 5.57
N GLU A 388 29.20 10.19 6.35
CA GLU A 388 29.39 9.95 7.78
C GLU A 388 28.07 10.02 8.55
N LYS A 389 27.22 11.02 8.24
CA LYS A 389 25.87 11.13 8.83
C LYS A 389 25.04 9.87 8.55
N VAL A 390 25.02 9.38 7.31
CA VAL A 390 24.29 8.17 6.94
C VAL A 390 24.87 6.91 7.58
N PHE A 391 26.18 6.86 7.80
CA PHE A 391 26.84 5.78 8.56
C PHE A 391 26.38 5.75 10.02
N GLN A 392 26.27 6.91 10.67
CA GLN A 392 25.74 6.98 12.04
C GLN A 392 24.25 6.62 12.09
N ASP A 393 23.46 7.02 11.09
CA ASP A 393 22.05 6.59 10.95
C ASP A 393 21.93 5.06 10.81
N LEU A 394 22.86 4.41 10.08
CA LEU A 394 22.94 2.95 9.97
C LEU A 394 23.25 2.29 11.32
N ASN A 395 24.22 2.81 12.07
CA ASN A 395 24.54 2.31 13.41
C ASN A 395 23.35 2.47 14.38
N ASN A 396 22.63 3.59 14.29
CA ASN A 396 21.41 3.81 15.08
C ASN A 396 20.31 2.81 14.71
N THR A 397 20.10 2.59 13.40
CA THR A 397 19.12 1.61 12.90
C THR A 397 19.45 0.19 13.38
N ARG A 398 20.73 -0.19 13.37
CA ARG A 398 21.20 -1.46 13.93
C ARG A 398 20.85 -1.58 15.42
N ARG A 399 21.17 -0.56 16.23
CA ARG A 399 20.86 -0.56 17.67
C ARG A 399 19.35 -0.61 17.95
N ASN A 400 18.57 0.10 17.15
CA ASN A 400 17.10 0.08 17.24
C ASN A 400 16.54 -1.31 16.88
N SER A 401 17.07 -1.96 15.84
CA SER A 401 16.67 -3.32 15.48
C SER A 401 16.93 -4.31 16.63
N VAL A 402 18.11 -4.26 17.26
CA VAL A 402 18.42 -5.08 18.44
C VAL A 402 17.42 -4.82 19.57
N LEU A 403 17.09 -3.54 19.84
CA LEU A 403 16.12 -3.16 20.87
C LEU A 403 14.71 -3.70 20.54
N GLN A 404 14.24 -3.53 19.31
CA GLN A 404 12.90 -3.97 18.89
C GLN A 404 12.77 -5.49 18.96
N VAL A 405 13.75 -6.24 18.45
CA VAL A 405 13.78 -7.71 18.54
C VAL A 405 13.77 -8.17 20.00
N SER A 406 14.61 -7.56 20.84
CA SER A 406 14.66 -7.89 22.27
C SER A 406 13.32 -7.61 22.96
N GLN A 407 12.67 -6.50 22.62
CA GLN A 407 11.36 -6.13 23.17
C GLN A 407 10.27 -7.12 22.72
N GLN A 408 10.20 -7.45 21.43
CA GLN A 408 9.19 -8.40 20.94
C GLN A 408 9.42 -9.80 21.46
N TYR A 409 10.67 -10.26 21.57
CA TYR A 409 11.00 -11.54 22.19
C TYR A 409 10.49 -11.59 23.64
N LEU A 410 10.77 -10.55 24.44
CA LEU A 410 10.29 -10.48 25.82
C LEU A 410 8.77 -10.42 25.91
N ASN A 411 8.10 -9.71 25.00
CA ASN A 411 6.63 -9.67 24.93
C ASN A 411 6.05 -11.05 24.66
N VAL A 412 6.66 -11.82 23.74
CA VAL A 412 6.25 -13.19 23.43
C VAL A 412 6.48 -14.09 24.64
N THR A 413 7.69 -14.12 25.23
CA THR A 413 7.99 -15.02 26.36
C THR A 413 7.16 -14.70 27.59
N ASN A 414 6.97 -13.41 27.92
CA ASN A 414 6.13 -13.00 29.05
C ASN A 414 4.65 -13.21 28.76
N GLY A 415 4.22 -13.06 27.51
CA GLY A 415 2.85 -13.33 27.07
C GLY A 415 2.42 -14.78 27.34
N ILE A 416 3.32 -15.74 27.16
CA ILE A 416 3.07 -17.16 27.48
C ILE A 416 2.77 -17.35 28.98
N ALA A 417 3.63 -16.78 29.84
CA ALA A 417 3.45 -16.86 31.29
C ALA A 417 2.17 -16.15 31.75
N GLN A 418 1.88 -14.97 31.18
CA GLN A 418 0.69 -14.19 31.48
C GLN A 418 -0.59 -14.94 31.08
N MET A 419 -0.63 -15.55 29.88
CA MET A 419 -1.76 -16.37 29.44
C MET A 419 -1.99 -17.56 30.37
N LYS A 420 -0.92 -18.24 30.82
CA LYS A 420 -1.03 -19.36 31.77
C LYS A 420 -1.62 -18.91 33.12
N ALA A 421 -1.16 -17.78 33.64
CA ALA A 421 -1.67 -17.21 34.89
C ALA A 421 -3.14 -16.78 34.78
N LEU A 422 -3.51 -16.08 33.70
CA LEU A 422 -4.88 -15.62 33.46
C LEU A 422 -5.85 -16.77 33.22
N ARG A 423 -5.40 -17.86 32.57
CA ARG A 423 -6.21 -19.08 32.43
C ARG A 423 -6.54 -19.71 33.78
N GLN A 424 -5.55 -19.77 34.68
CA GLN A 424 -5.80 -20.21 36.05
C GLN A 424 -6.75 -19.25 36.77
N ALA A 425 -6.59 -17.93 36.59
CA ALA A 425 -7.49 -16.93 37.16
C ALA A 425 -8.94 -17.07 36.68
N VAL A 426 -9.16 -17.38 35.40
CA VAL A 426 -10.51 -17.68 34.84
C VAL A 426 -11.11 -18.93 35.50
N THR A 427 -10.32 -19.99 35.66
CA THR A 427 -10.78 -21.24 36.30
C THR A 427 -11.11 -21.03 37.78
N SER A 428 -10.24 -20.31 38.51
CA SER A 428 -10.44 -19.99 39.92
C SER A 428 -11.63 -19.05 40.15
N SER A 429 -11.78 -18.01 39.31
CA SER A 429 -12.91 -17.08 39.39
C SER A 429 -14.23 -17.75 39.02
N GLN A 430 -14.25 -18.69 38.08
CA GLN A 430 -15.44 -19.51 37.80
C GLN A 430 -15.84 -20.34 39.01
N SER A 431 -14.87 -21.04 39.63
CA SER A 431 -15.11 -21.83 40.84
C SER A 431 -15.63 -20.96 42.00
N GLN A 432 -15.16 -19.71 42.10
CA GLN A 432 -15.65 -18.73 43.05
C GLN A 432 -17.09 -18.32 42.75
N VAL A 433 -17.46 -18.08 41.48
CA VAL A 433 -18.84 -17.79 41.07
C VAL A 433 -19.76 -18.94 41.50
N ASP A 434 -19.39 -20.18 41.19
CA ASP A 434 -20.20 -21.36 41.49
C ASP A 434 -20.36 -21.56 43.01
N SER A 435 -19.28 -21.39 43.77
CA SER A 435 -19.30 -21.48 45.23
C SER A 435 -20.12 -20.36 45.88
N THR A 436 -20.07 -19.16 45.32
CA THR A 436 -20.81 -18.00 45.85
C THR A 436 -22.30 -18.09 45.53
N LYS A 437 -22.66 -18.63 44.36
CA LYS A 437 -24.05 -18.96 44.01
C LYS A 437 -24.64 -19.99 44.98
N LEU A 438 -23.94 -21.09 45.21
CA LEU A 438 -24.38 -22.09 46.19
C LEU A 438 -24.49 -21.50 47.60
N GLY A 439 -23.52 -20.67 47.99
CA GLY A 439 -23.54 -19.95 49.27
C GLY A 439 -24.74 -18.99 49.40
N GLN A 440 -25.18 -18.38 48.30
CA GLN A 440 -26.34 -17.50 48.27
C GLN A 440 -27.65 -18.29 48.34
N GLU A 441 -27.74 -19.45 47.67
CA GLU A 441 -28.89 -20.36 47.76
C GLU A 441 -29.14 -20.88 49.18
N VAL A 442 -28.07 -21.13 49.95
CA VAL A 442 -28.17 -21.59 51.35
C VAL A 442 -28.14 -20.43 52.37
N GLY A 443 -28.12 -19.18 51.91
CA GLY A 443 -28.25 -17.98 52.75
C GLY A 443 -26.97 -17.54 53.50
N VAL A 444 -25.79 -18.10 53.19
CA VAL A 444 -24.51 -17.71 53.82
C VAL A 444 -23.72 -16.68 53.01
N ARG A 445 -24.20 -16.31 51.81
CA ARG A 445 -23.64 -15.24 50.96
C ARG A 445 -24.75 -14.33 50.47
N THR A 446 -24.39 -13.09 50.17
CA THR A 446 -25.32 -12.10 49.64
C THR A 446 -25.37 -12.14 48.12
N GLU A 447 -26.44 -11.61 47.56
CA GLU A 447 -26.61 -11.47 46.11
C GLU A 447 -25.58 -10.51 45.49
N VAL A 448 -25.08 -9.54 46.28
CA VAL A 448 -23.96 -8.66 45.90
C VAL A 448 -22.64 -9.44 45.79
N ASP A 449 -22.41 -10.44 46.65
CA ASP A 449 -21.21 -11.29 46.57
C ASP A 449 -21.17 -12.06 45.23
N VAL A 450 -22.33 -12.55 44.77
CA VAL A 450 -22.46 -13.25 43.48
C VAL A 450 -22.13 -12.30 42.32
N LEU A 451 -22.62 -11.05 42.33
CA LEU A 451 -22.26 -10.08 41.29
C LEU A 451 -20.77 -9.79 41.27
N ASN A 452 -20.16 -9.55 42.43
CA ASN A 452 -18.75 -9.22 42.51
C ASN A 452 -17.90 -10.39 41.98
N ALA A 453 -18.28 -11.64 42.31
CA ALA A 453 -17.63 -12.83 41.76
C ALA A 453 -17.81 -12.94 40.24
N GLN A 454 -19.00 -12.68 39.71
CA GLN A 454 -19.26 -12.69 38.27
C GLN A 454 -18.47 -11.60 37.54
N GLN A 455 -18.43 -10.38 38.08
CA GLN A 455 -17.65 -9.27 37.53
C GLN A 455 -16.17 -9.63 37.45
N LEU A 456 -15.61 -10.24 38.50
CA LEU A 456 -14.22 -10.71 38.52
C LEU A 456 -13.99 -11.79 37.45
N HIS A 457 -14.89 -12.76 37.33
CA HIS A 457 -14.80 -13.81 36.31
C HIS A 457 -14.80 -13.25 34.88
N TYR A 458 -15.74 -12.34 34.58
CA TYR A 458 -15.81 -11.71 33.27
C TYR A 458 -14.59 -10.82 32.98
N SER A 459 -14.06 -10.10 33.97
CA SER A 459 -12.80 -9.36 33.82
C SER A 459 -11.64 -10.30 33.50
N ALA A 460 -11.50 -11.41 34.24
CA ALA A 460 -10.46 -12.39 33.98
C ALA A 460 -10.56 -13.01 32.59
N ARG A 461 -11.79 -13.30 32.10
CA ARG A 461 -12.03 -13.84 30.75
C ARG A 461 -11.63 -12.84 29.66
N ARG A 462 -11.99 -11.56 29.84
CA ARG A 462 -11.55 -10.47 28.95
C ARG A 462 -10.02 -10.34 28.93
N ASP A 463 -9.40 -10.29 30.11
CA ASP A 463 -7.95 -10.08 30.23
C ASP A 463 -7.18 -11.26 29.61
N LEU A 464 -7.68 -12.49 29.73
CA LEU A 464 -7.14 -13.66 29.03
C LEU A 464 -7.24 -13.52 27.51
N ALA A 465 -8.38 -13.06 26.99
CA ALA A 465 -8.56 -12.84 25.55
C ALA A 465 -7.60 -11.76 25.02
N GLN A 466 -7.46 -10.64 25.75
CA GLN A 466 -6.52 -9.58 25.41
C GLN A 466 -5.07 -10.10 25.42
N ALA A 467 -4.68 -10.85 26.45
CA ALA A 467 -3.35 -11.45 26.52
C ALA A 467 -3.09 -12.42 25.34
N ARG A 468 -4.10 -13.20 24.93
CA ARG A 468 -4.02 -14.10 23.77
C ARG A 468 -3.73 -13.33 22.48
N TYR A 469 -4.51 -12.29 22.19
CA TYR A 469 -4.33 -11.53 20.95
C TYR A 469 -3.03 -10.71 20.94
N ASN A 470 -2.64 -10.16 22.10
CA ASN A 470 -1.35 -9.49 22.25
C ASN A 470 -0.18 -10.46 22.01
N PHE A 471 -0.26 -11.69 22.52
CA PHE A 471 0.75 -12.72 22.26
C PHE A 471 0.88 -13.05 20.77
N LEU A 472 -0.25 -13.29 20.08
CA LEU A 472 -0.24 -13.59 18.63
C LEU A 472 0.31 -12.41 17.82
N MET A 473 -0.06 -11.18 18.18
CA MET A 473 0.46 -9.97 17.56
C MET A 473 1.96 -9.78 17.81
N SER A 474 2.43 -9.98 19.05
CA SER A 474 3.86 -9.89 19.38
C SER A 474 4.68 -10.95 18.66
N ARG A 475 4.13 -12.14 18.40
CA ARG A 475 4.78 -13.16 17.58
C ARG A 475 4.96 -12.68 16.13
N LEU A 476 3.90 -12.17 15.49
CA LEU A 476 4.01 -11.62 14.13
C LEU A 476 5.00 -10.46 14.06
N ARG A 477 5.01 -9.58 15.07
CA ARG A 477 5.98 -8.48 15.15
C ARG A 477 7.40 -8.98 15.33
N LEU A 478 7.63 -10.05 16.10
CA LEU A 478 8.95 -10.65 16.25
C LEU A 478 9.48 -11.17 14.91
N GLU A 479 8.66 -11.88 14.14
CA GLU A 479 9.03 -12.34 12.78
C GLU A 479 9.30 -11.16 11.83
N ALA A 480 8.51 -10.08 11.93
CA ALA A 480 8.71 -8.88 11.11
C ALA A 480 10.03 -8.19 11.44
N GLU A 481 10.35 -8.01 12.72
CA GLU A 481 11.61 -7.41 13.17
C GLU A 481 12.82 -8.30 12.85
N ALA A 482 12.64 -9.63 12.82
CA ALA A 482 13.64 -10.56 12.33
C ALA A 482 13.85 -10.47 10.81
N GLY A 483 12.89 -9.87 10.08
CA GLY A 483 12.89 -9.80 8.62
C GLY A 483 12.44 -11.08 7.94
N GLU A 484 11.75 -11.97 8.66
CA GLU A 484 11.31 -13.28 8.18
C GLU A 484 9.79 -13.42 8.03
N LEU A 485 9.01 -12.41 8.46
CA LEU A 485 7.54 -12.43 8.34
C LEU A 485 7.09 -12.63 6.89
N ASP A 486 6.33 -13.69 6.66
CA ASP A 486 5.72 -14.00 5.38
C ASP A 486 4.21 -14.35 5.48
N GLU A 487 3.61 -14.73 4.35
CA GLU A 487 2.20 -15.15 4.29
C GLU A 487 1.97 -16.49 5.02
N GLU A 488 2.98 -17.35 5.11
CA GLU A 488 2.87 -18.65 5.76
C GLU A 488 2.76 -18.49 7.28
N ASP A 489 3.45 -17.53 7.87
CA ASP A 489 3.29 -17.19 9.28
C ASP A 489 1.85 -16.75 9.60
N LEU A 490 1.23 -15.96 8.72
CA LEU A 490 -0.16 -15.56 8.86
C LEU A 490 -1.11 -16.76 8.72
N ARG A 491 -0.81 -17.68 7.80
CA ARG A 491 -1.56 -18.93 7.63
C ARG A 491 -1.47 -19.83 8.85
N GLN A 492 -0.30 -19.98 9.46
CA GLN A 492 -0.16 -20.76 10.69
C GLN A 492 -1.02 -20.19 11.82
N ILE A 493 -1.08 -18.87 11.96
CA ILE A 493 -1.96 -18.22 12.94
C ILE A 493 -3.42 -18.47 12.59
N ASN A 494 -3.79 -18.30 11.32
CA ASN A 494 -5.13 -18.58 10.81
C ASN A 494 -5.59 -20.00 11.15
N ASP A 495 -4.75 -21.00 10.89
CA ASP A 495 -5.03 -22.39 11.17
C ASP A 495 -5.25 -22.64 12.67
N ILE A 496 -4.52 -21.96 13.55
CA ILE A 496 -4.73 -22.03 15.00
C ILE A 496 -6.08 -21.42 15.43
N LEU A 497 -6.54 -20.40 14.72
CA LEU A 497 -7.83 -19.75 14.97
C LEU A 497 -9.00 -20.63 14.47
N VAL A 498 -8.84 -21.30 13.32
CA VAL A 498 -9.90 -22.05 12.64
C VAL A 498 -9.96 -23.53 13.01
N SER A 499 -8.83 -24.17 13.36
CA SER A 499 -8.75 -25.60 13.69
C SER A 499 -9.35 -25.93 15.07
N LYS A 500 -10.68 -25.74 15.21
CA LYS A 500 -11.57 -26.52 16.10
C LYS A 500 -13.06 -26.17 15.96
N SER A 501 -13.52 -25.70 14.81
CA SER A 501 -14.96 -25.52 14.52
C SER A 501 -15.60 -26.72 13.79
N THR A 502 -14.87 -27.80 13.51
CA THR A 502 -15.45 -29.10 13.09
C THR A 502 -15.95 -29.89 14.29
N VAL A 503 -16.98 -29.39 14.97
CA VAL A 503 -17.90 -30.25 15.74
C VAL A 503 -19.25 -30.18 15.05
N GLY A 504 -19.58 -31.25 14.30
CA GLY A 504 -20.79 -31.29 13.48
C GLY A 504 -21.14 -32.67 12.93
N VAL A 505 -21.66 -33.53 13.82
CA VAL A 505 -22.73 -34.52 13.58
C VAL A 505 -22.43 -35.79 12.77
N SER A 506 -22.23 -36.87 13.53
CA SER A 506 -22.77 -38.24 13.38
C SER A 506 -23.40 -38.65 12.04
N SER A 507 -22.82 -39.67 11.40
CA SER A 507 -23.57 -40.65 10.60
C SER A 507 -23.83 -41.92 11.41
N SER A 508 -24.57 -41.81 12.52
CA SER A 508 -25.28 -42.97 13.08
C SER A 508 -26.56 -43.18 12.28
N ASN A 509 -26.44 -43.77 11.09
CA ASN A 509 -27.58 -44.34 10.40
C ASN A 509 -27.14 -45.57 9.61
N GLY A 510 -27.22 -46.71 10.29
CA GLY A 510 -27.01 -48.04 9.74
C GLY A 510 -27.89 -49.03 10.49
N ARG A 511 -29.21 -48.85 10.42
CA ARG A 511 -30.14 -49.97 10.61
C ARG A 511 -30.16 -50.74 9.30
N ASP A 512 -29.43 -51.85 9.29
CA ASP A 512 -29.52 -52.85 8.25
C ASP A 512 -30.67 -53.83 8.61
N PRO A 513 -31.68 -54.05 7.75
CA PRO A 513 -32.68 -55.07 7.93
C PRO A 513 -32.36 -56.26 7.00
N SER A 514 -31.40 -57.12 7.34
CA SER A 514 -31.30 -58.43 6.68
C SER A 514 -30.34 -59.41 7.39
N SER A 515 -30.88 -60.29 8.24
CA SER A 515 -30.40 -61.68 8.33
C SER A 515 -31.33 -62.53 9.20
N VAL A 516 -32.25 -63.22 8.55
CA VAL A 516 -32.87 -64.46 9.05
C VAL A 516 -32.11 -65.63 8.41
N SER A 517 -31.93 -66.70 9.20
CA SER A 517 -31.54 -68.10 8.84
C SER A 517 -30.06 -68.48 8.75
N HIS A 518 -29.56 -69.14 9.80
CA HIS A 518 -29.22 -70.60 9.87
C HIS A 518 -28.50 -70.85 11.21
N VAL A 519 -29.09 -71.57 12.18
CA VAL A 519 -29.00 -73.03 12.40
C VAL A 519 -27.55 -73.56 12.40
N GLN A 520 -26.93 -73.62 13.58
CA GLN A 520 -26.58 -74.86 14.29
C GLN A 520 -26.19 -74.55 15.73
#